data_AF-A0A3N2MB94-F1
#
_entry.id   AF-A0A3N2MB94-F1
#
_cell.length_a   1.000
_cell.length_b   1.000
_cell.length_c   1.000
_cell.angle_alpha   90.00
_cell.angle_beta   90.00
_cell.angle_gamma   90.00
#
_symmetry.space_group_name_H-M   'P 1'
#
loop_
_entity.id
_entity.type
_entity.pdbx_description
1 polymer ?
#
loop_
_entity_poly.entity_id
_entity_poly.type
_entity_poly.pdbx_seq_one_letter_code
_entity_poly.pdbx_strand_id
1 'polypeptide(L)' 'MEKDKAEEARSILSDLEALDEIQSTLEKEDNHWWSLLTPDSKRWNEDGIRMPEILREEFVEAVKRAIERSEKALKEL' A
#
# COMPACT_ATOMS: atom_id res chain seq x y z
N MET A 1 17.04 -21.12 12.77
CA MET A 1 16.78 -20.01 13.72
C MET A 1 17.16 -18.66 13.14
N GLU A 2 18.44 -18.35 12.88
CA GLU A 2 18.82 -17.07 12.26
C GLU A 2 18.37 -16.95 10.79
N LYS A 3 18.45 -18.03 10.02
CA LYS A 3 17.99 -18.07 8.63
C LYS A 3 16.47 -17.83 8.52
N ASP A 4 15.69 -18.42 9.43
CA ASP A 4 14.23 -18.31 9.43
C ASP A 4 13.80 -16.87 9.76
N LYS A 5 14.45 -16.23 10.75
CA LYS A 5 14.26 -14.80 11.04
C LYS A 5 14.65 -13.89 9.88
N ALA A 6 15.73 -14.22 9.17
CA ALA A 6 16.17 -13.44 8.02
C ALA A 6 15.19 -13.56 6.83
N GLU A 7 14.55 -14.71 6.66
CA GLU A 7 13.51 -14.92 5.63
C GLU A 7 12.21 -14.20 5.99
N GLU A 8 11.81 -14.24 7.26
CA GLU A 8 10.65 -13.50 7.77
C GLU A 8 10.85 -11.98 7.64
N ALA A 9 12.02 -11.47 8.02
CA ALA A 9 12.37 -10.06 7.86
C ALA A 9 12.34 -9.61 6.39
N ARG A 10 12.81 -10.45 5.45
CA ARG A 10 12.72 -10.16 4.01
C ARG A 10 11.29 -10.08 3.52
N SER A 11 10.42 -10.98 3.99
CA SER A 11 9.00 -10.95 3.63
C SER A 11 8.36 -9.65 4.10
N ILE A 12 8.59 -9.25 5.35
CA ILE A 12 8.02 -8.02 5.92
C ILE A 12 8.55 -6.77 5.21
N LEU A 13 9.84 -6.74 4.86
CA LEU A 13 10.40 -5.65 4.06
C LEU A 13 9.76 -5.55 2.67
N SER A 14 9.51 -6.68 2.01
CA SER A 14 8.81 -6.70 0.73
C SER A 14 7.37 -6.17 0.85
N ASP A 15 6.68 -6.50 1.95
CA ASP A 15 5.33 -5.99 2.20
C ASP A 15 5.34 -4.48 2.49
N LEU A 16 6.34 -3.99 3.23
CA LEU A 16 6.53 -2.55 3.48
C LEU A 16 6.79 -1.77 2.19
N GLU A 17 7.65 -2.27 1.30
CA GLU A 17 7.90 -1.64 -0.01
C GLU A 17 6.59 -1.51 -0.83
N ALA A 18 5.76 -2.55 -0.86
CA ALA A 18 4.47 -2.50 -1.54
C ALA A 18 3.48 -1.52 -0.89
N LEU A 19 3.45 -1.45 0.44
CA LEU A 19 2.60 -0.51 1.17
C LEU A 19 3.02 0.95 0.96
N ASP A 20 4.32 1.22 0.90
CA ASP A 20 4.87 2.54 0.61
C ASP A 20 4.53 2.98 -0.82
N GLU A 21 4.59 2.06 -1.80
CA GLU A 21 4.17 2.34 -3.18
C GLU A 21 2.67 2.69 -3.26
N ILE A 22 1.83 1.94 -2.53
CA ILE A 22 0.40 2.23 -2.40
C ILE A 22 0.19 3.61 -1.77
N GLN A 23 0.89 3.92 -0.68
CA GLN A 23 0.76 5.22 0.00
C GLN A 23 1.17 6.39 -0.93
N SER A 24 2.31 6.28 -1.60
CA SER A 24 2.77 7.30 -2.58
C SER A 24 1.78 7.46 -3.74
N THR A 25 1.12 6.38 -4.14
CA THR A 25 0.09 6.43 -5.18
C THR A 25 -1.16 7.16 -4.70
N LEU A 26 -1.62 6.87 -3.48
CA LEU A 26 -2.74 7.57 -2.86
C LEU A 26 -2.45 9.08 -2.71
N GLU A 27 -1.21 9.48 -2.45
CA GLU A 27 -0.82 10.91 -2.39
C GLU A 27 -0.85 11.61 -3.76
N LYS A 28 -0.65 10.87 -4.86
CA LYS A 28 -0.63 11.42 -6.22
C LYS A 28 -1.98 11.40 -6.92
N GLU A 29 -2.82 10.43 -6.58
CA GLU A 29 -4.10 10.15 -7.24
C GLU A 29 -5.27 10.33 -6.28
N ASP A 30 -6.12 11.30 -6.57
CA ASP A 30 -7.16 11.72 -5.63
C ASP A 30 -8.43 10.86 -5.67
N ASN A 31 -8.73 10.16 -6.78
CA ASN A 31 -10.10 9.70 -7.03
C ASN A 31 -10.29 8.31 -7.65
N HIS A 32 -9.24 7.61 -8.09
CA HIS A 32 -9.39 6.39 -8.89
C HIS A 32 -8.79 5.16 -8.21
N TRP A 33 -9.59 4.10 -8.03
CA TRP A 33 -9.13 2.83 -7.44
C TRP A 33 -8.10 2.08 -8.30
N TRP A 34 -8.13 2.30 -9.63
CA TRP A 34 -7.21 1.64 -10.56
C TRP A 34 -5.80 2.21 -10.53
N SER A 35 -5.57 3.36 -9.88
CA SER A 35 -4.21 3.88 -9.63
C SER A 35 -3.34 2.83 -8.93
N LEU A 36 -3.96 1.91 -8.18
CA LEU A 36 -3.31 0.83 -7.45
C LEU A 36 -3.13 -0.46 -8.26
N LEU A 37 -3.76 -0.60 -9.43
CA LEU A 37 -3.85 -1.88 -10.16
C LEU A 37 -3.15 -1.87 -11.52
N THR A 38 -3.08 -0.75 -12.23
CA THR A 38 -2.44 -0.69 -13.56
C THR A 38 -1.91 0.72 -13.91
N PRO A 39 -0.58 0.95 -13.91
CA PRO A 39 0.02 2.23 -14.32
C PRO A 39 -0.26 2.57 -15.79
N ASP A 40 -0.42 1.56 -16.65
CA ASP A 40 -0.32 1.71 -18.11
C ASP A 40 -1.65 1.72 -18.87
N SER A 41 -2.78 1.45 -18.23
CA SER A 41 -3.96 1.02 -19.01
C SER A 41 -4.93 2.10 -19.44
N LYS A 42 -5.10 3.25 -18.75
CA LYS A 42 -6.17 4.20 -19.12
C LYS A 42 -5.88 5.66 -18.74
N ARG A 43 -6.57 6.59 -19.40
CA ARG A 43 -6.44 8.05 -19.18
C ARG A 43 -6.82 8.39 -17.72
N TRP A 44 -5.92 9.08 -17.01
CA TRP A 44 -6.03 9.39 -15.58
C TRP A 44 -7.35 10.08 -15.18
N ASN A 45 -8.01 10.75 -16.13
CA ASN A 45 -9.20 11.57 -15.88
C ASN A 45 -10.50 11.06 -16.49
N GLU A 46 -10.50 9.95 -17.25
CA GLU A 46 -11.67 9.59 -18.09
C GLU A 46 -12.21 8.18 -17.87
N ASP A 47 -11.42 7.24 -17.32
CA ASP A 47 -11.76 5.81 -17.46
C ASP A 47 -11.72 4.97 -16.15
N GLY A 48 -11.72 5.61 -14.98
CA GLY A 48 -11.68 4.92 -13.70
C GLY A 48 -13.02 4.76 -12.98
N ILE A 49 -13.18 3.70 -12.16
CA ILE A 49 -14.28 3.69 -11.19
C ILE A 49 -13.89 4.68 -10.09
N ARG A 50 -14.70 5.72 -9.92
CA ARG A 50 -14.49 6.72 -8.87
C ARG A 50 -14.58 6.04 -7.51
N MET A 51 -13.52 6.17 -6.70
CA MET A 51 -13.56 5.78 -5.30
C MET A 51 -14.33 6.86 -4.53
N PRO A 52 -15.44 6.53 -3.84
CA PRO A 52 -16.11 7.49 -2.97
C PRO A 52 -15.16 7.99 -1.88
N GLU A 53 -15.26 9.26 -1.51
CA GLU A 53 -14.39 9.91 -0.52
C GLU A 53 -14.33 9.13 0.81
N ILE A 54 -15.49 8.69 1.31
CA ILE A 54 -15.57 7.88 2.54
C ILE A 54 -14.79 6.55 2.44
N LEU A 55 -14.80 5.91 1.26
CA LEU A 55 -14.06 4.66 1.07
C LEU A 55 -12.55 4.94 0.99
N ARG A 56 -12.17 6.06 0.39
CA ARG A 56 -10.78 6.51 0.29
C ARG A 56 -10.19 6.81 1.66
N GLU A 57 -10.90 7.56 2.50
CA GLU A 57 -10.46 7.87 3.87
C GLU A 57 -10.19 6.58 4.66
N GLU A 58 -11.14 5.64 4.63
CA GLU A 58 -10.99 4.34 5.31
C GLU A 58 -9.79 3.54 4.77
N PHE A 59 -9.57 3.57 3.45
CA PHE A 59 -8.47 2.87 2.82
C PHE A 59 -7.10 3.48 3.17
N VAL A 60 -6.97 4.81 3.14
CA VAL A 60 -5.74 5.51 3.55
C VAL A 60 -5.37 5.16 4.99
N GLU A 61 -6.35 5.18 5.90
CA GLU A 61 -6.12 4.82 7.30
C GLU A 61 -5.79 3.33 7.45
N ALA A 62 -6.36 2.45 6.61
CA ALA A 62 -5.99 1.04 6.60
C ALA A 62 -4.53 0.81 6.16
N VAL A 63 -4.05 1.54 5.15
CA VAL A 63 -2.65 1.47 4.68
C VAL A 63 -1.69 1.93 5.77
N LYS A 64 -1.94 3.09 6.42
CA LYS A 64 -1.11 3.57 7.52
C LYS A 64 -1.00 2.56 8.67
N ARG A 65 -2.14 1.98 9.08
CA ARG A 65 -2.16 0.93 10.12
C ARG A 65 -1.41 -0.33 9.70
N ALA A 66 -1.43 -0.68 8.41
CA ALA A 66 -0.68 -1.82 7.91
C ALA A 66 0.82 -1.57 8.00
N ILE A 67 1.30 -0.39 7.59
CA ILE A 67 2.70 0.02 7.70
C ILE A 67 3.17 -0.04 9.16
N GLU A 68 2.43 0.60 10.08
CA GLU A 68 2.78 0.59 11.51
C GLU A 68 2.90 -0.84 12.09
N ARG A 69 1.99 -1.74 11.69
CA ARG A 69 2.02 -3.15 12.12
C ARG A 69 3.23 -3.89 11.55
N SER A 70 3.53 -3.70 10.28
CA SER A 70 4.67 -4.33 9.61
C SER A 70 6.00 -3.84 10.18
N GLU A 71 6.16 -2.52 10.42
CA GLU A 71 7.34 -1.98 11.09
C GLU A 71 7.52 -2.52 12.51
N LYS A 72 6.40 -2.67 13.25
CA LYS A 72 6.44 -3.25 14.59
C LYS A 72 6.87 -4.71 14.56
N ALA A 73 6.30 -5.51 13.65
CA ALA A 73 6.69 -6.91 13.48
C ALA A 73 8.18 -7.05 13.13
N LEU A 74 8.70 -6.18 12.25
CA LEU A 74 10.12 -6.17 11.90
C LEU A 74 11.04 -5.82 13.08
N LYS A 75 10.60 -4.92 13.98
CA LYS A 75 11.35 -4.53 15.19
C LYS A 75 11.35 -5.64 16.26
N GLU A 76 10.34 -6.49 16.28
CA GLU A 76 10.16 -7.57 17.27
C GLU A 76 10.81 -8.91 16.84
N LEU A 77 11.31 -8.98 15.60
CA LEU A 77 12.02 -10.12 15.01
C LEU A 77 13.46 -10.28 15.53
#